data_AF-A0A966VXT7-F1
#
_entry.id   AF-A0A966VXT7-F1
#
_cell.length_a   1.000
_cell.length_b   1.000
_cell.length_c   1.000
_cell.angle_alpha   90.00
_cell.angle_beta   90.00
_cell.angle_gamma   90.00
#
_symmetry.space_group_name_H-M   'P 1'
#
loop_
_entity.id
_entity.type
_entity.pdbx_description
1 polymer ?
#
loop_
_entity_poly.entity_id
_entity_poly.type
_entity_poly.pdbx_seq_one_letter_code
_entity_poly.pdbx_strand_id
1 'polypeptide(L)'
;MKKLLLLSLFAALSVSAQVPQLINYQGRITVGGTNYDATGLFKFALVNAAGTVNYWANDGTASGQPATGVSLAVSKGLYSVLLGDTTVSGMTTAIGSTVFANSDVRLRVWFSDGTGYQQLAPDQRIAAVGYALVAATVADGAITSAKLAAAAVTPAKLDPTGATSGQVLTYNGTSVGWATPSSGTTYAAGTGLTLSGNTFSITSGGITASLLAANSVGSSQISSGAVGATQIASGAVGSTQLASSAVTSAKLGAASVGASALDLANLGTSLWKAGGNSGTTAGTHFLGTTDNVALELKANNLRAFRLEPTSSNAPNVLLGAAQNSVASGVVGAVISGGGAGTYAGNAVTNLVQSDFGSIGGGGANGIKTGSIGARIGGGYLNLVTNGAYATIGGGYANAAST
;
A
#
# COMPACT_ATOMS: atom_id res chain seq x y z
N MET A 1 -64.85 29.16 2.55
CA MET A 1 -63.43 29.35 2.17
C MET A 1 -62.55 29.21 3.41
N LYS A 2 -61.42 28.51 3.30
CA LYS A 2 -60.24 28.42 4.22
C LYS A 2 -60.48 27.70 5.57
N LYS A 3 -60.11 26.43 5.73
CA LYS A 3 -58.77 25.80 5.98
C LYS A 3 -58.12 26.18 7.33
N LEU A 4 -58.15 25.18 8.23
CA LEU A 4 -57.02 24.57 8.94
C LEU A 4 -56.36 25.33 10.11
N LEU A 5 -56.40 24.75 11.32
CA LEU A 5 -55.19 24.26 11.99
C LEU A 5 -55.55 23.24 13.10
N LEU A 6 -55.04 22.02 12.94
CA LEU A 6 -55.18 20.90 13.86
C LEU A 6 -53.94 20.87 14.77
N LEU A 7 -54.11 21.04 16.08
CA LEU A 7 -53.02 20.90 17.06
C LEU A 7 -53.26 19.59 17.84
N SER A 8 -52.64 18.51 17.40
CA SER A 8 -52.67 17.21 18.09
C SER A 8 -51.62 17.18 19.20
N LEU A 9 -52.03 17.52 20.42
CA LEU A 9 -51.26 17.26 21.63
C LEU A 9 -51.51 15.80 22.05
N PHE A 10 -50.61 14.89 21.67
CA PHE A 10 -50.60 13.52 22.20
C PHE A 10 -50.13 13.56 23.65
N ALA A 11 -51.07 13.72 24.58
CA ALA A 11 -50.85 13.39 25.98
C ALA A 11 -50.77 11.87 26.08
N ALA A 12 -49.56 11.34 26.21
CA ALA A 12 -49.35 9.94 26.57
C ALA A 12 -49.89 9.73 28.00
N LEU A 13 -51.17 9.31 28.09
CA LEU A 13 -51.75 8.81 29.32
C LEU A 13 -50.96 7.57 29.72
N SER A 14 -50.09 7.76 30.70
CA SER A 14 -49.44 6.68 31.41
C SER A 14 -50.53 5.97 32.21
N VAL A 15 -51.10 4.90 31.66
CA VAL A 15 -51.94 3.99 32.44
C VAL A 15 -51.01 3.26 33.39
N SER A 16 -50.83 3.80 34.60
CA SER A 16 -50.32 2.98 35.69
C SER A 16 -51.37 1.90 35.93
N ALA A 17 -51.01 0.64 35.68
CA ALA A 17 -51.78 -0.50 36.16
C ALA A 17 -51.73 -0.45 37.71
N GLN A 18 -52.64 0.31 38.31
CA GLN A 18 -52.85 0.27 39.74
C GLN A 18 -53.50 -1.09 40.02
N VAL A 19 -52.75 -2.00 40.66
CA VAL A 19 -53.33 -3.24 41.18
C VAL A 19 -54.49 -2.83 42.09
N PRO A 20 -55.75 -3.23 41.80
CA PRO A 20 -56.87 -2.85 42.65
C PRO A 20 -56.59 -3.31 44.08
N GLN A 21 -56.48 -2.35 45.00
CA GLN A 21 -56.21 -2.63 46.41
C GLN A 21 -57.54 -2.96 47.11
N LEU A 22 -58.17 -4.04 46.66
CA LEU A 22 -59.41 -4.56 47.21
C LEU A 22 -59.13 -5.26 48.54
N ILE A 23 -59.89 -4.93 49.58
CA ILE A 23 -59.83 -5.65 50.86
C ILE A 23 -61.09 -6.49 51.01
N ASN A 24 -60.95 -7.81 51.10
CA ASN A 24 -62.08 -8.68 51.43
C ASN A 24 -62.45 -8.53 52.91
N TYR A 25 -63.73 -8.32 53.18
CA TYR A 25 -64.28 -8.24 54.53
C TYR A 25 -65.59 -9.02 54.64
N GLN A 26 -65.80 -9.68 55.78
CA GLN A 26 -67.01 -10.44 56.10
C GLN A 26 -67.42 -10.19 57.54
N GLY A 27 -68.72 -10.19 57.79
CA GLY A 27 -69.27 -9.99 59.12
C GLY A 27 -70.60 -10.68 59.33
N ARG A 28 -71.07 -10.68 60.58
CA ARG A 28 -72.38 -11.18 60.97
C ARG A 28 -73.24 -10.08 61.59
N ILE A 29 -74.51 -10.02 61.20
CA ILE A 29 -75.52 -9.07 61.67
C ILE A 29 -76.67 -9.82 62.34
N THR A 30 -77.05 -9.34 63.52
CA THR A 30 -78.29 -9.73 64.20
C THR A 30 -79.10 -8.48 64.52
N VAL A 31 -80.43 -8.58 64.38
CA VAL A 31 -81.38 -7.52 64.75
C VAL A 31 -82.36 -8.13 65.76
N GLY A 32 -82.51 -7.49 66.93
CA GLY A 32 -83.35 -8.04 68.02
C GLY A 32 -82.92 -9.44 68.50
N GLY A 33 -81.63 -9.78 68.39
CA GLY A 33 -81.09 -11.09 68.77
C GLY A 33 -81.27 -12.20 67.73
N THR A 34 -81.97 -11.93 66.62
CA THR A 34 -82.15 -12.89 65.52
C THR A 34 -81.23 -12.55 64.35
N ASN A 35 -80.73 -13.56 63.64
CA ASN A 35 -79.93 -13.35 62.44
C ASN A 35 -80.73 -12.56 61.40
N TYR A 36 -80.15 -11.45 60.92
CA TYR A 36 -80.76 -10.66 59.87
C TYR A 36 -80.68 -11.40 58.52
N ASP A 37 -81.81 -11.58 57.83
CA ASP A 37 -81.90 -12.40 56.60
C ASP A 37 -82.67 -11.63 55.53
N ALA A 38 -82.07 -10.53 55.07
CA ALA A 38 -82.61 -9.61 54.07
C ALA A 38 -81.50 -8.72 53.49
N THR A 39 -81.84 -7.80 52.57
CA THR A 39 -80.89 -6.78 52.09
C THR A 39 -80.75 -5.67 53.14
N GLY A 40 -79.52 -5.40 53.56
CA GLY A 40 -79.19 -4.34 54.50
C GLY A 40 -78.34 -3.24 53.88
N LEU A 41 -78.40 -2.04 54.47
CA LEU A 41 -77.56 -0.92 54.06
C LEU A 41 -76.36 -0.80 55.00
N PHE A 42 -75.16 -0.78 54.41
CA PHE A 42 -73.89 -0.69 55.12
C PHE A 42 -73.15 0.59 54.79
N LYS A 43 -72.37 1.11 55.71
CA LYS A 43 -71.39 2.18 55.46
C LYS A 43 -70.05 1.75 56.02
N PHE A 44 -68.98 2.06 55.30
CA PHE A 44 -67.63 1.60 55.63
C PHE A 44 -66.66 2.77 55.66
N ALA A 45 -65.82 2.82 56.67
CA ALA A 45 -64.68 3.73 56.71
C ALA A 45 -63.45 3.02 57.28
N LEU A 46 -62.29 3.34 56.73
CA LEU A 46 -61.00 3.04 57.31
C LEU A 46 -60.56 4.27 58.11
N VAL A 47 -60.47 4.14 59.41
CA VAL A 47 -60.31 5.24 60.36
C VAL A 47 -59.02 5.12 61.16
N ASN A 48 -58.62 6.23 61.79
CA ASN A 48 -57.55 6.23 62.79
C ASN A 48 -57.98 5.50 64.09
N ALA A 49 -57.03 5.27 65.00
CA ALA A 49 -57.28 4.56 66.26
C ALA A 49 -58.39 5.20 67.13
N ALA A 50 -58.54 6.52 67.07
CA ALA A 50 -59.57 7.28 67.80
C ALA A 50 -60.93 7.30 67.07
N GLY A 51 -60.98 6.88 65.81
CA GLY A 51 -62.17 6.95 64.97
C GLY A 51 -62.66 8.36 64.64
N THR A 52 -61.78 9.36 64.69
CA THR A 52 -62.11 10.78 64.44
C THR A 52 -61.82 11.21 63.00
N VAL A 53 -60.98 10.46 62.28
CA VAL A 53 -60.58 10.75 60.90
C VAL A 53 -60.79 9.50 60.05
N ASN A 54 -61.38 9.67 58.87
CA ASN A 54 -61.47 8.63 57.86
C ASN A 54 -60.26 8.77 56.92
N TYR A 55 -59.34 7.81 56.94
CA TYR A 55 -58.31 7.68 55.89
C TYR A 55 -58.93 7.29 54.55
N TRP A 56 -60.04 6.56 54.60
CA TRP A 56 -60.90 6.25 53.47
C TRP A 56 -62.33 6.04 53.95
N ALA A 57 -63.30 6.36 53.11
CA ALA A 57 -64.72 6.06 53.31
C ALA A 57 -65.30 5.57 51.98
N ASN A 58 -66.34 4.72 52.04
CA ASN A 58 -66.93 4.14 50.83
C ASN A 58 -67.39 5.20 49.82
N ASP A 59 -67.74 6.41 50.28
CA ASP A 59 -68.19 7.52 49.44
C ASP A 59 -67.26 8.75 49.45
N GLY A 60 -66.08 8.65 50.07
CA GLY A 60 -65.12 9.75 50.16
C GLY A 60 -65.37 10.73 51.32
N THR A 61 -66.33 10.47 52.20
CA THR A 61 -66.55 11.27 53.42
C THR A 61 -65.30 11.34 54.31
N ALA A 62 -64.79 12.55 54.55
CA ALA A 62 -63.50 12.78 55.19
C ALA A 62 -63.44 12.47 56.71
N SER A 63 -64.58 12.53 57.42
CA SER A 63 -64.67 12.20 58.84
C SER A 63 -66.09 11.76 59.21
N GLY A 64 -66.19 10.84 60.16
CA GLY A 64 -67.47 10.38 60.68
C GLY A 64 -68.18 9.40 59.75
N GLN A 65 -69.50 9.29 59.92
CA GLN A 65 -70.33 8.36 59.16
C GLN A 65 -70.45 8.78 57.69
N PRO A 66 -70.17 7.89 56.72
CA PRO A 66 -70.41 8.14 55.30
C PRO A 66 -71.84 8.64 55.01
N ALA A 67 -72.03 9.44 53.98
CA ALA A 67 -73.35 9.92 53.56
C ALA A 67 -74.14 8.82 52.82
N THR A 68 -73.47 8.10 51.93
CA THR A 68 -74.06 7.10 51.02
C THR A 68 -73.87 5.68 51.57
N GLY A 69 -74.94 4.89 51.57
CA GLY A 69 -74.91 3.48 51.95
C GLY A 69 -74.62 2.54 50.78
N VAL A 70 -73.94 1.45 51.07
CA VAL A 70 -73.72 0.28 50.20
C VAL A 70 -74.79 -0.76 50.51
N SER A 71 -75.56 -1.16 49.50
CA SER A 71 -76.59 -2.19 49.67
C SER A 71 -75.97 -3.58 49.56
N LEU A 72 -76.04 -4.39 50.60
CA LEU A 72 -75.51 -5.75 50.62
C LEU A 72 -76.59 -6.76 51.02
N ALA A 73 -76.61 -7.90 50.33
CA ALA A 73 -77.44 -9.03 50.74
C ALA A 73 -76.84 -9.66 52.00
N VAL A 74 -77.66 -9.78 53.05
CA VAL A 74 -77.31 -10.49 54.28
C VAL A 74 -78.12 -11.79 54.31
N SER A 75 -77.44 -12.92 54.35
CA SER A 75 -78.11 -14.23 54.42
C SER A 75 -77.80 -14.92 55.73
N LYS A 76 -78.84 -15.25 56.51
CA LYS A 76 -78.72 -15.85 57.85
C LYS A 76 -77.72 -15.12 58.74
N GLY A 77 -77.69 -13.79 58.63
CA GLY A 77 -76.81 -12.88 59.35
C GLY A 77 -75.47 -12.63 58.68
N LEU A 78 -75.01 -13.42 57.70
CA LEU A 78 -73.69 -13.25 57.10
C LEU A 78 -73.72 -12.30 55.89
N TYR A 79 -72.69 -11.47 55.78
CA TYR A 79 -72.41 -10.65 54.59
C TYR A 79 -70.93 -10.67 54.24
N SER A 80 -70.63 -10.40 52.97
CA SER A 80 -69.28 -10.20 52.46
C SER A 80 -69.22 -8.95 51.58
N VAL A 81 -68.06 -8.31 51.53
CA VAL A 81 -67.81 -7.13 50.69
C VAL A 81 -66.35 -7.05 50.31
N LEU A 82 -66.07 -6.66 49.07
CA LEU A 82 -64.75 -6.20 48.65
C LEU A 82 -64.69 -4.69 48.83
N LEU A 83 -64.02 -4.23 49.88
CA LEU A 83 -63.84 -2.81 50.14
C LEU A 83 -62.95 -2.18 49.06
N GLY A 84 -63.35 -1.00 48.59
CA GLY A 84 -62.70 -0.30 47.48
C GLY A 84 -63.17 -0.74 46.09
N ASP A 85 -64.09 -1.70 45.98
CA ASP A 85 -64.67 -2.12 44.70
C ASP A 85 -65.68 -1.07 44.20
N THR A 86 -65.22 -0.22 43.28
CA THR A 86 -66.07 0.86 42.73
C THR A 86 -67.18 0.37 41.81
N THR A 87 -67.25 -0.92 41.53
CA THR A 87 -68.37 -1.52 40.77
C THR A 87 -69.59 -1.79 41.66
N VAL A 88 -69.43 -1.78 42.99
CA VAL A 88 -70.51 -1.95 43.95
C VAL A 88 -71.22 -0.61 44.20
N SER A 89 -72.54 -0.58 44.00
CA SER A 89 -73.36 0.63 44.22
C SER A 89 -73.20 1.16 45.65
N GLY A 90 -72.89 2.46 45.77
CA GLY A 90 -72.62 3.14 47.04
C GLY A 90 -71.15 3.09 47.49
N MET A 91 -70.29 2.36 46.80
CA MET A 91 -68.84 2.35 47.00
C MET A 91 -68.17 3.16 45.89
N THR A 92 -68.13 4.48 46.00
CA THR A 92 -67.67 5.37 44.93
C THR A 92 -66.15 5.60 44.96
N THR A 93 -65.45 5.09 45.95
CA THR A 93 -64.04 5.43 46.20
C THR A 93 -63.18 4.17 46.30
N ALA A 94 -62.18 4.04 45.44
CA ALA A 94 -61.16 2.99 45.57
C ALA A 94 -60.25 3.25 46.78
N ILE A 95 -59.71 2.19 47.39
CA ILE A 95 -58.72 2.34 48.47
C ILE A 95 -57.37 2.68 47.83
N GLY A 96 -56.82 3.84 48.17
CA GLY A 96 -55.50 4.27 47.71
C GLY A 96 -54.36 3.77 48.59
N SER A 97 -53.14 3.68 48.03
CA SER A 97 -51.97 3.21 48.76
C SER A 97 -51.57 4.11 49.94
N THR A 98 -51.96 5.39 49.90
CA THR A 98 -51.74 6.37 50.96
C THR A 98 -52.48 6.03 52.26
N VAL A 99 -53.58 5.27 52.20
CA VAL A 99 -54.29 4.78 53.40
C VAL A 99 -53.35 3.93 54.26
N PHE A 100 -52.53 3.09 53.63
CA PHE A 100 -51.61 2.16 54.29
C PHE A 100 -50.26 2.78 54.66
N ALA A 101 -50.06 4.07 54.39
CA ALA A 101 -48.93 4.81 54.95
C ALA A 101 -49.15 5.14 56.45
N ASN A 102 -50.38 4.98 56.96
CA ASN A 102 -50.72 5.21 58.36
C ASN A 102 -50.41 3.98 59.23
N SER A 103 -49.94 4.19 60.46
CA SER A 103 -49.46 3.13 61.36
C SER A 103 -50.55 2.32 62.07
N ASP A 104 -51.76 2.87 62.22
CA ASP A 104 -52.95 2.16 62.72
C ASP A 104 -54.16 2.55 61.87
N VAL A 105 -54.69 1.57 61.12
CA VAL A 105 -55.86 1.69 60.25
C VAL A 105 -56.91 0.71 60.75
N ARG A 106 -58.13 1.19 61.01
CA ARG A 106 -59.23 0.35 61.52
C ARG A 106 -60.47 0.47 60.64
N LEU A 107 -61.13 -0.65 60.38
CA LEU A 107 -62.41 -0.68 59.71
C LEU A 107 -63.53 -0.39 60.70
N ARG A 108 -64.29 0.65 60.40
CA ARG A 108 -65.55 1.01 61.07
C ARG A 108 -66.72 0.70 60.13
N VAL A 109 -67.76 0.09 60.70
CA VAL A 109 -68.95 -0.32 59.95
C VAL A 109 -70.20 0.27 60.59
N TRP A 110 -71.09 0.82 59.79
CA TRP A 110 -72.47 1.12 60.19
C TRP A 110 -73.44 0.25 59.42
N PHE A 111 -74.50 -0.19 60.07
CA PHE A 111 -75.55 -1.04 59.50
C PHE A 111 -76.92 -0.42 59.71
N SER A 112 -77.81 -0.57 58.73
CA SER A 112 -79.22 -0.22 58.82
C SER A 112 -80.10 -1.32 58.24
N ASP A 113 -81.15 -1.66 58.97
CA ASP A 113 -82.25 -2.55 58.54
C ASP A 113 -83.42 -1.80 57.87
N GLY A 114 -83.27 -0.49 57.65
CA GLY A 114 -84.32 0.41 57.15
C GLY A 114 -84.89 1.37 58.20
N THR A 115 -84.56 1.18 59.49
CA THR A 115 -85.06 2.03 60.59
C THR A 115 -84.07 3.10 61.08
N GLY A 116 -82.86 3.11 60.53
CA GLY A 116 -81.77 4.02 60.91
C GLY A 116 -80.41 3.32 60.90
N TYR A 117 -79.31 4.07 60.90
CA TYR A 117 -77.96 3.50 60.93
C TYR A 117 -77.45 3.37 62.36
N GLN A 118 -76.91 2.20 62.70
CA GLN A 118 -76.20 1.94 63.93
C GLN A 118 -74.74 1.59 63.64
N GLN A 119 -73.82 2.14 64.42
CA GLN A 119 -72.42 1.74 64.37
C GLN A 119 -72.25 0.35 65.00
N LEU A 120 -71.54 -0.53 64.30
CA LEU A 120 -71.15 -1.84 64.83
C LEU A 120 -69.82 -1.67 65.57
N ALA A 121 -69.88 -1.62 66.90
CA ALA A 121 -68.70 -1.54 67.76
C ALA A 121 -68.23 -2.94 68.19
N PRO A 122 -66.93 -3.17 68.37
CA PRO A 122 -65.82 -2.23 68.18
C PRO A 122 -65.29 -2.15 66.74
N ASP A 123 -64.59 -1.07 66.38
CA ASP A 123 -63.86 -0.97 65.10
C ASP A 123 -62.71 -2.00 65.04
N GLN A 124 -62.52 -2.61 63.87
CA GLN A 124 -61.58 -3.71 63.68
C GLN A 124 -60.29 -3.26 62.99
N ARG A 125 -59.13 -3.52 63.59
CA ARG A 125 -57.83 -3.16 62.99
C ARG A 125 -57.55 -3.95 61.70
N ILE A 126 -57.09 -3.26 60.66
CA ILE A 126 -56.54 -3.86 59.44
C ILE A 126 -55.04 -4.10 59.66
N ALA A 127 -54.60 -5.36 59.61
CA ALA A 127 -53.20 -5.75 59.79
C ALA A 127 -52.46 -5.92 58.46
N ALA A 128 -51.13 -5.72 58.47
CA ALA A 128 -50.28 -6.01 57.32
C ALA A 128 -50.28 -7.51 56.99
N VAL A 129 -50.29 -7.84 55.69
CA VAL A 129 -50.15 -9.21 55.19
C VAL A 129 -48.69 -9.56 54.91
N GLY A 130 -48.33 -10.85 54.90
CA GLY A 130 -46.94 -11.32 54.89
C GLY A 130 -46.03 -10.72 53.81
N TYR A 131 -46.53 -10.44 52.60
CA TYR A 131 -45.74 -9.83 51.52
C TYR A 131 -45.37 -8.36 51.76
N ALA A 132 -46.16 -7.60 52.53
CA ALA A 132 -45.88 -6.19 52.82
C ALA A 132 -44.71 -6.00 53.79
N LEU A 133 -44.41 -7.01 54.62
CA LEU A 133 -43.34 -6.94 55.62
C LEU A 133 -41.93 -6.95 55.00
N VAL A 134 -41.78 -7.43 53.76
CA VAL A 134 -40.48 -7.59 53.09
C VAL A 134 -40.05 -6.33 52.32
N ALA A 135 -40.94 -5.36 52.11
CA ALA A 135 -40.66 -4.18 51.28
C ALA A 135 -39.71 -3.15 51.92
N ALA A 136 -39.61 -3.10 53.25
CA ALA A 136 -38.72 -2.18 53.96
C ALA A 136 -37.24 -2.65 53.98
N THR A 137 -36.98 -3.90 53.63
CA THR A 137 -35.64 -4.51 53.60
C THR A 137 -35.46 -5.23 52.27
N VAL A 138 -35.20 -4.47 51.20
CA VAL A 138 -34.87 -5.04 49.90
C VAL A 138 -33.52 -5.74 50.04
N ALA A 139 -33.50 -7.07 49.92
CA ALA A 139 -32.27 -7.85 50.02
C ALA A 139 -31.30 -7.53 48.88
N ASP A 140 -30.00 -7.71 49.15
CA ASP A 140 -28.96 -7.57 48.13
C ASP A 140 -29.27 -8.44 46.90
N GLY A 141 -29.13 -7.85 45.71
CA GLY A 141 -29.43 -8.53 44.44
C GLY A 141 -30.92 -8.68 44.12
N ALA A 142 -31.84 -8.26 45.00
CA ALA A 142 -33.27 -8.36 44.72
C ALA A 142 -33.70 -7.47 43.54
N ILE A 143 -32.98 -6.39 43.22
CA ILE A 143 -33.23 -5.57 42.04
C ILE A 143 -32.48 -6.16 40.84
N THR A 144 -33.17 -7.03 40.09
CA THR A 144 -32.66 -7.57 38.83
C THR A 144 -32.91 -6.60 37.67
N SER A 145 -32.28 -6.85 36.52
CA SER A 145 -32.51 -6.06 35.30
C SER A 145 -33.98 -6.01 34.89
N ALA A 146 -34.74 -7.09 35.06
CA ALA A 146 -36.18 -7.12 34.77
C ALA A 146 -37.02 -6.18 35.66
N LYS A 147 -36.49 -5.78 36.84
CA LYS A 147 -37.14 -4.83 37.75
C LYS A 147 -36.77 -3.37 37.46
N LEU A 148 -35.80 -3.14 36.59
CA LEU A 148 -35.46 -1.82 36.07
C LEU A 148 -35.99 -1.71 34.64
N ALA A 149 -36.97 -0.85 34.41
CA ALA A 149 -37.43 -0.57 33.06
C ALA A 149 -36.26 -0.03 32.20
N ALA A 150 -36.36 -0.23 30.88
CA ALA A 150 -35.40 0.38 29.95
C ALA A 150 -35.31 1.90 30.20
N ALA A 151 -34.08 2.42 30.21
CA ALA A 151 -33.78 3.83 30.53
C ALA A 151 -34.20 4.31 31.95
N ALA A 152 -34.52 3.42 32.88
CA ALA A 152 -34.85 3.80 34.25
C ALA A 152 -33.68 4.50 34.98
N VAL A 153 -32.43 4.18 34.63
CA VAL A 153 -31.24 4.85 35.17
C VAL A 153 -30.72 5.86 34.15
N THR A 154 -31.09 7.13 34.33
CA THR A 154 -30.66 8.25 33.49
C THR A 154 -29.36 8.86 34.01
N PRO A 155 -28.60 9.64 33.22
CA PRO A 155 -27.38 10.31 33.70
C PRO A 155 -27.58 11.15 34.97
N ALA A 156 -28.73 11.83 35.10
CA ALA A 156 -29.08 12.60 36.31
C ALA A 156 -29.27 11.74 37.59
N LYS A 157 -29.36 10.41 37.45
CA LYS A 157 -29.45 9.45 38.56
C LYS A 157 -28.10 8.83 38.92
N LEU A 158 -27.05 9.17 38.18
CA LEU A 158 -25.68 8.78 38.46
C LEU A 158 -24.99 9.95 39.16
N ASP A 159 -24.24 9.68 40.22
CA ASP A 159 -23.47 10.71 40.93
C ASP A 159 -22.28 11.17 40.07
N PRO A 160 -22.25 12.43 39.59
CA PRO A 160 -21.15 12.93 38.78
C PRO A 160 -19.97 13.40 39.63
N THR A 161 -20.05 13.31 40.96
CA THR A 161 -19.00 13.79 41.86
C THR A 161 -17.67 13.09 41.54
N GLY A 162 -16.64 13.89 41.25
CA GLY A 162 -15.31 13.40 40.85
C GLY A 162 -15.09 13.25 39.34
N ALA A 163 -16.11 13.45 38.50
CA ALA A 163 -15.97 13.45 37.05
C ALA A 163 -15.36 14.77 36.52
N THR A 164 -14.53 14.67 35.48
CA THR A 164 -14.08 15.82 34.67
C THR A 164 -14.64 15.75 33.25
N SER A 165 -14.66 16.90 32.56
CA SER A 165 -15.22 17.00 31.20
C SER A 165 -14.53 16.02 30.24
N GLY A 166 -15.34 15.23 29.52
CA GLY A 166 -14.87 14.22 28.58
C GLY A 166 -14.63 12.82 29.17
N GLN A 167 -14.84 12.62 30.47
CA GLN A 167 -14.76 11.30 31.10
C GLN A 167 -16.04 10.48 30.94
N VAL A 168 -15.89 9.16 31.00
CA VAL A 168 -16.98 8.18 30.98
C VAL A 168 -16.86 7.26 32.19
N LEU A 169 -17.97 6.63 32.60
CA LEU A 169 -17.91 5.55 33.57
C LEU A 169 -17.25 4.34 32.91
N THR A 170 -16.16 3.89 33.50
CA THR A 170 -15.43 2.70 33.07
C THR A 170 -15.39 1.68 34.21
N TYR A 171 -15.37 0.40 33.85
CA TYR A 171 -15.04 -0.67 34.78
C TYR A 171 -13.58 -1.06 34.57
N ASN A 172 -12.74 -0.86 35.58
CA ASN A 172 -11.30 -1.14 35.50
C ASN A 172 -10.94 -2.60 35.85
N GLY A 173 -11.94 -3.47 36.01
CA GLY A 173 -11.76 -4.86 36.44
C GLY A 173 -12.04 -5.11 37.93
N THR A 174 -12.07 -4.07 38.76
CA THR A 174 -12.33 -4.17 40.22
C THR A 174 -13.36 -3.16 40.72
N SER A 175 -13.46 -1.99 40.10
CA SER A 175 -14.43 -0.94 40.45
C SER A 175 -14.95 -0.20 39.22
N VAL A 176 -16.11 0.41 39.38
CA VAL A 176 -16.66 1.38 38.42
C VAL A 176 -16.19 2.78 38.84
N GLY A 177 -15.65 3.54 37.90
CA GLY A 177 -15.19 4.91 38.15
C GLY A 177 -15.08 5.76 36.90
N TRP A 178 -15.01 7.07 37.09
CA TRP A 178 -14.81 8.04 36.00
C TRP A 178 -13.38 7.94 35.45
N ALA A 179 -13.24 7.76 34.14
CA ALA A 179 -11.95 7.74 33.48
C ALA A 179 -12.03 8.40 32.10
N THR A 180 -10.89 8.90 31.64
CA THR A 180 -10.74 9.37 30.27
C THR A 180 -10.90 8.16 29.33
N PRO A 181 -11.81 8.22 28.33
CA PRO A 181 -11.96 7.12 27.38
C PRO A 181 -10.61 6.84 26.69
N SER A 182 -10.22 5.56 26.59
CA SER A 182 -8.97 5.20 25.90
C SER A 182 -9.08 5.57 24.42
N SER A 183 -8.07 6.27 23.89
CA SER A 183 -8.03 6.72 22.49
C SER A 183 -7.70 5.61 21.49
N GLY A 184 -7.97 4.35 21.83
CA GLY A 184 -7.46 3.19 21.10
C GLY A 184 -5.97 2.93 21.32
N THR A 185 -5.40 2.00 20.56
CA THR A 185 -3.99 1.58 20.68
C THR A 185 -3.04 2.71 20.27
N THR A 186 -2.21 3.18 21.19
CA THR A 186 -1.10 4.11 20.86
C THR A 186 -0.03 3.34 20.12
N TYR A 187 0.18 3.62 18.83
CA TYR A 187 1.29 3.06 18.08
C TYR A 187 2.57 3.86 18.34
N ALA A 188 3.70 3.17 18.49
CA ALA A 188 5.02 3.79 18.49
C ALA A 188 5.73 3.46 17.19
N ALA A 189 6.40 4.43 16.57
CA ALA A 189 7.27 4.16 15.44
C ALA A 189 8.48 3.32 15.89
N GLY A 190 8.71 2.17 15.25
CA GLY A 190 9.93 1.39 15.42
C GLY A 190 11.12 2.03 14.69
N THR A 191 12.31 1.42 14.80
CA THR A 191 13.52 1.85 14.09
C THR A 191 13.27 1.97 12.58
N GLY A 192 13.62 3.12 12.00
CA GLY A 192 13.43 3.42 10.57
C GLY A 192 12.08 4.05 10.20
N LEU A 193 11.16 4.14 11.16
CA LEU A 193 9.87 4.81 11.01
C LEU A 193 9.83 6.10 11.82
N THR A 194 9.03 7.05 11.34
CA THR A 194 8.59 8.24 12.06
C THR A 194 7.09 8.24 12.10
N LEU A 195 6.50 8.64 13.22
CA LEU A 195 5.05 8.79 13.39
C LEU A 195 4.77 10.26 13.73
N SER A 196 4.02 10.94 12.86
CA SER A 196 3.53 12.30 13.11
C SER A 196 2.01 12.29 13.03
N GLY A 197 1.35 12.56 14.16
CA GLY A 197 -0.10 12.37 14.31
C GLY A 197 -0.51 10.93 14.02
N ASN A 198 -1.19 10.71 12.90
CA ASN A 198 -1.67 9.40 12.44
C ASN A 198 -0.96 8.91 11.16
N THR A 199 0.15 9.52 10.75
CA THR A 199 0.87 9.15 9.53
C THR A 199 2.24 8.56 9.86
N PHE A 200 2.50 7.35 9.37
CA PHE A 200 3.84 6.77 9.36
C PHE A 200 4.62 7.24 8.13
N SER A 201 5.88 7.63 8.33
CA SER A 201 6.86 7.91 7.28
C SER A 201 8.15 7.12 7.51
N ILE A 202 8.90 6.87 6.43
CA ILE A 202 10.24 6.28 6.54
C ILE A 202 11.24 7.40 6.83
N THR A 203 12.12 7.19 7.82
CA THR A 203 13.27 8.09 8.04
C THR A 203 14.30 7.92 6.92
N SER A 204 15.19 8.91 6.76
CA SER A 204 16.37 8.73 5.90
C SER A 204 17.17 7.51 6.35
N GLY A 205 17.51 6.61 5.42
CA GLY A 205 18.17 5.34 5.72
C GLY A 205 17.31 4.33 6.50
N GLY A 206 16.02 4.59 6.70
CA GLY A 206 15.13 3.72 7.47
C GLY A 206 14.82 2.37 6.81
N ILE A 207 15.07 2.25 5.50
CA ILE A 207 15.04 0.98 4.78
C ILE A 207 16.46 0.42 4.68
N THR A 208 16.74 -0.62 5.46
CA THR A 208 17.97 -1.41 5.37
C THR A 208 17.75 -2.64 4.48
N ALA A 209 18.83 -3.30 4.04
CA ALA A 209 18.72 -4.49 3.20
C ALA A 209 17.89 -5.62 3.83
N SER A 210 17.90 -5.76 5.17
CA SER A 210 17.10 -6.77 5.88
C SER A 210 15.59 -6.52 5.84
N LEU A 211 15.17 -5.28 5.53
CA LEU A 211 13.77 -4.90 5.39
C LEU A 211 13.25 -5.10 3.96
N LEU A 212 14.13 -5.39 3.02
CA LEU A 212 13.78 -5.70 1.64
C LEU A 212 13.77 -7.21 1.44
N ALA A 213 12.62 -7.77 1.10
CA ALA A 213 12.55 -9.16 0.67
C ALA A 213 13.41 -9.36 -0.60
N ALA A 214 13.97 -10.56 -0.78
CA ALA A 214 14.73 -10.88 -1.97
C ALA A 214 13.92 -10.58 -3.24
N ASN A 215 14.54 -9.91 -4.22
CA ASN A 215 13.93 -9.51 -5.49
C ASN A 215 12.74 -8.52 -5.39
N SER A 216 12.51 -7.88 -4.24
CA SER A 216 11.42 -6.91 -4.06
C SER A 216 11.62 -5.57 -4.78
N VAL A 217 12.86 -5.24 -5.14
CA VAL A 217 13.21 -4.05 -5.92
C VAL A 217 13.37 -4.44 -7.38
N GLY A 218 12.30 -4.28 -8.17
CA GLY A 218 12.28 -4.48 -9.61
C GLY A 218 12.42 -3.16 -10.38
N SER A 219 12.19 -3.22 -11.70
CA SER A 219 12.35 -2.05 -12.58
C SER A 219 11.36 -0.91 -12.27
N SER A 220 10.17 -1.20 -11.76
CA SER A 220 9.20 -0.15 -11.39
C SER A 220 9.61 0.65 -10.15
N GLN A 221 10.49 0.11 -9.31
CA GLN A 221 11.08 0.81 -8.17
C GLN A 221 12.36 1.58 -8.53
N ILE A 222 12.98 1.27 -9.67
CA ILE A 222 14.24 1.87 -10.12
C ILE A 222 13.93 2.87 -11.24
N SER A 223 13.93 4.16 -10.91
CA SER A 223 13.79 5.22 -11.91
C SER A 223 14.96 5.20 -12.90
N SER A 224 14.72 5.68 -14.12
CA SER A 224 15.77 5.82 -15.13
C SER A 224 16.93 6.67 -14.59
N GLY A 225 18.17 6.17 -14.71
CA GLY A 225 19.37 6.83 -14.20
C GLY A 225 19.60 6.74 -12.69
N ALA A 226 18.73 6.07 -11.92
CA ALA A 226 18.89 5.96 -10.46
C ALA A 226 20.13 5.15 -10.03
N VAL A 227 20.64 4.27 -10.90
CA VAL A 227 21.84 3.47 -10.66
C VAL A 227 23.02 4.10 -11.37
N GLY A 228 23.85 4.84 -10.63
CA GLY A 228 25.08 5.46 -11.11
C GLY A 228 26.34 4.79 -10.56
N ALA A 229 27.50 5.44 -10.74
CA ALA A 229 28.80 4.89 -10.35
C ALA A 229 28.92 4.60 -8.85
N THR A 230 28.23 5.35 -7.98
CA THR A 230 28.24 5.10 -6.53
C THR A 230 27.41 3.89 -6.11
N GLN A 231 26.44 3.47 -6.93
CA GLN A 231 25.61 2.29 -6.67
C GLN A 231 26.24 1.00 -7.23
N ILE A 232 27.13 1.12 -8.22
CA ILE A 232 27.85 0.00 -8.82
C ILE A 232 29.24 -0.11 -8.19
N ALA A 233 29.44 -1.09 -7.31
CA ALA A 233 30.76 -1.35 -6.75
C ALA A 233 31.78 -1.76 -7.84
N SER A 234 33.06 -1.49 -7.58
CA SER A 234 34.14 -1.94 -8.48
C SER A 234 34.07 -3.45 -8.69
N GLY A 235 34.05 -3.89 -9.96
CA GLY A 235 33.94 -5.30 -10.33
C GLY A 235 32.55 -5.91 -10.20
N ALA A 236 31.52 -5.15 -9.80
CA ALA A 236 30.16 -5.68 -9.63
C ALA A 236 29.50 -6.11 -10.96
N VAL A 237 29.92 -5.54 -12.08
CA VAL A 237 29.47 -5.92 -13.42
C VAL A 237 30.51 -6.84 -14.06
N GLY A 238 30.31 -8.14 -13.94
CA GLY A 238 31.11 -9.19 -14.57
C GLY A 238 30.39 -9.88 -15.73
N SER A 239 30.92 -11.03 -16.15
CA SER A 239 30.37 -11.82 -17.26
C SER A 239 28.97 -12.36 -16.98
N THR A 240 28.60 -12.63 -15.73
CA THR A 240 27.24 -13.06 -15.38
C THR A 240 26.23 -11.94 -15.54
N GLN A 241 26.63 -10.68 -15.31
CA GLN A 241 25.77 -9.51 -15.46
C GLN A 241 25.69 -9.03 -16.91
N LEU A 242 26.73 -9.30 -17.71
CA LEU A 242 26.78 -8.98 -19.14
C LEU A 242 26.41 -10.21 -19.98
N ALA A 243 25.17 -10.28 -20.44
CA ALA A 243 24.76 -11.29 -21.40
C ALA A 243 25.63 -11.27 -22.67
N SER A 244 25.68 -12.38 -23.41
CA SER A 244 26.35 -12.44 -24.72
C SER A 244 25.86 -11.32 -25.64
N SER A 245 26.80 -10.62 -26.27
CA SER A 245 26.52 -9.45 -27.13
C SER A 245 25.86 -8.25 -26.41
N ALA A 246 25.85 -8.22 -25.07
CA ALA A 246 25.33 -7.07 -24.33
C ALA A 246 26.13 -5.80 -24.60
N VAL A 247 27.43 -5.90 -24.87
CA VAL A 247 28.29 -4.79 -25.28
C VAL A 247 28.49 -4.85 -26.79
N THR A 248 27.75 -4.02 -27.53
CA THR A 248 27.86 -3.90 -28.99
C THR A 248 28.80 -2.75 -29.37
N SER A 249 29.19 -2.66 -30.64
CA SER A 249 30.01 -1.55 -31.14
C SER A 249 29.38 -0.18 -30.87
N ALA A 250 28.05 -0.06 -30.94
CA ALA A 250 27.35 1.19 -30.62
C ALA A 250 27.46 1.61 -29.14
N LYS A 251 27.78 0.67 -28.23
CA LYS A 251 28.00 0.94 -26.80
C LYS A 251 29.46 1.23 -26.47
N LEU A 252 30.37 1.02 -27.42
CA LEU A 252 31.80 1.32 -27.28
C LEU A 252 32.08 2.68 -27.91
N GLY A 253 32.58 3.61 -27.11
CA GLY A 253 33.07 4.89 -27.61
C GLY A 253 34.32 4.72 -28.49
N ALA A 254 34.62 5.71 -29.32
CA ALA A 254 35.87 5.72 -30.07
C ALA A 254 37.07 5.60 -29.10
N ALA A 255 38.03 4.72 -29.43
CA ALA A 255 39.21 4.42 -28.61
C ALA A 255 38.93 3.90 -27.19
N SER A 256 37.70 3.46 -26.87
CA SER A 256 37.39 2.93 -25.53
C SER A 256 38.03 1.56 -25.24
N VAL A 257 38.45 0.84 -26.29
CA VAL A 257 39.15 -0.45 -26.19
C VAL A 257 40.58 -0.27 -26.70
N GLY A 258 41.53 -0.21 -25.77
CA GLY A 258 42.96 -0.18 -26.09
C GLY A 258 43.49 -1.55 -26.52
N ALA A 259 44.64 -1.57 -27.19
CA ALA A 259 45.27 -2.83 -27.63
C ALA A 259 45.56 -3.80 -26.47
N SER A 260 45.84 -3.29 -25.27
CA SER A 260 46.04 -4.11 -24.06
C SER A 260 44.77 -4.80 -23.55
N ALA A 261 43.59 -4.30 -23.95
CA ALA A 261 42.29 -4.90 -23.62
C ALA A 261 41.86 -5.94 -24.66
N LEU A 262 42.57 -6.04 -25.78
CA LEU A 262 42.35 -7.08 -26.77
C LEU A 262 43.13 -8.33 -26.38
N ASP A 263 42.43 -9.46 -26.34
CA ASP A 263 43.09 -10.75 -26.22
C ASP A 263 43.60 -11.19 -27.59
N LEU A 264 44.87 -10.86 -27.88
CA LEU A 264 45.53 -11.22 -29.13
C LEU A 264 45.66 -12.73 -29.35
N ALA A 265 45.61 -13.56 -28.30
CA ALA A 265 45.62 -15.01 -28.44
C ALA A 265 44.28 -15.49 -29.03
N ASN A 266 43.16 -14.94 -28.54
CA ASN A 266 41.82 -15.30 -29.00
C ASN A 266 41.42 -14.66 -30.34
N LEU A 267 42.11 -13.61 -30.80
CA LEU A 267 41.90 -13.05 -32.15
C LEU A 267 42.44 -13.94 -33.28
N GLY A 268 43.22 -14.99 -32.98
CA GLY A 268 43.70 -15.97 -33.96
C GLY A 268 44.47 -15.35 -35.12
N THR A 269 44.08 -15.69 -36.35
CA THR A 269 44.65 -15.17 -37.61
C THR A 269 43.84 -14.04 -38.23
N SER A 270 42.84 -13.49 -37.51
CA SER A 270 41.93 -12.45 -38.03
C SER A 270 42.62 -11.09 -38.25
N LEU A 271 43.80 -10.88 -37.67
CA LEU A 271 44.63 -9.69 -37.83
C LEU A 271 46.10 -10.10 -37.98
N TRP A 272 46.89 -9.33 -38.73
CA TRP A 272 48.34 -9.54 -38.81
C TRP A 272 49.04 -8.89 -37.60
N LYS A 273 49.81 -9.69 -36.85
CA LYS A 273 50.50 -9.24 -35.62
C LYS A 273 51.91 -8.74 -35.93
N ALA A 274 52.42 -7.80 -35.12
CA ALA A 274 53.78 -7.27 -35.26
C ALA A 274 54.87 -8.36 -35.09
N GLY A 275 54.62 -9.35 -34.24
CA GLY A 275 55.49 -10.53 -34.08
C GLY A 275 55.24 -11.64 -35.12
N GLY A 276 54.36 -11.42 -36.09
CA GLY A 276 53.90 -12.43 -37.04
C GLY A 276 52.78 -13.33 -36.51
N ASN A 277 52.20 -14.11 -37.41
CA ASN A 277 51.13 -15.06 -37.13
C ASN A 277 51.62 -16.50 -37.33
N SER A 278 51.37 -17.40 -36.37
CA SER A 278 51.52 -18.85 -36.55
C SER A 278 50.23 -19.47 -37.08
N GLY A 279 50.31 -20.68 -37.65
CA GLY A 279 49.13 -21.43 -38.12
C GLY A 279 48.48 -20.87 -39.40
N THR A 280 49.19 -20.07 -40.17
CA THR A 280 48.68 -19.49 -41.42
C THR A 280 48.60 -20.53 -42.54
N THR A 281 47.47 -20.59 -43.22
CA THR A 281 47.30 -21.27 -44.52
C THR A 281 47.60 -20.31 -45.69
N ALA A 282 48.52 -20.69 -46.58
CA ALA A 282 48.83 -19.93 -47.80
C ALA A 282 47.59 -19.75 -48.69
N GLY A 283 47.43 -18.57 -49.30
CA GLY A 283 46.26 -18.21 -50.12
C GLY A 283 45.01 -17.80 -49.33
N THR A 284 44.85 -18.28 -48.08
CA THR A 284 43.76 -17.84 -47.19
C THR A 284 44.20 -16.69 -46.28
N HIS A 285 45.39 -16.79 -45.70
CA HIS A 285 45.95 -15.77 -44.82
C HIS A 285 47.12 -15.10 -45.53
N PHE A 286 47.06 -13.79 -45.69
CA PHE A 286 48.11 -13.01 -46.33
C PHE A 286 48.11 -11.56 -45.85
N LEU A 287 49.27 -10.92 -45.97
CA LEU A 287 49.41 -9.47 -45.85
C LEU A 287 49.28 -8.87 -47.25
N GLY A 288 48.13 -8.26 -47.56
CA GLY A 288 47.88 -7.71 -48.88
C GLY A 288 46.46 -7.22 -49.09
N THR A 289 46.14 -6.95 -50.36
CA THR A 289 44.83 -6.52 -50.85
C THR A 289 44.12 -7.67 -51.55
N THR A 290 42.79 -7.68 -51.53
CA THR A 290 41.93 -8.65 -52.26
C THR A 290 41.38 -8.09 -53.56
N ASP A 291 41.49 -6.78 -53.76
CA ASP A 291 41.06 -6.04 -54.93
C ASP A 291 42.25 -5.57 -55.77
N ASN A 292 41.99 -4.98 -56.94
CA ASN A 292 43.03 -4.52 -57.88
C ASN A 292 43.65 -3.18 -57.44
N VAL A 293 44.11 -3.13 -56.18
CA VAL A 293 44.76 -1.98 -55.54
C VAL A 293 46.15 -2.39 -55.08
N ALA A 294 47.12 -1.50 -55.27
CA ALA A 294 48.50 -1.76 -54.90
C ALA A 294 48.70 -1.89 -53.38
N LEU A 295 49.51 -2.86 -52.96
CA LEU A 295 50.01 -2.93 -51.58
C LEU A 295 51.24 -2.03 -51.45
N GLU A 296 51.21 -1.06 -50.54
CA GLU A 296 52.36 -0.20 -50.22
C GLU A 296 52.89 -0.44 -48.81
N LEU A 297 54.19 -0.76 -48.71
CA LEU A 297 54.91 -0.76 -47.44
C LEU A 297 55.75 0.52 -47.34
N LYS A 298 55.60 1.22 -46.22
CA LYS A 298 56.23 2.52 -45.98
C LYS A 298 57.27 2.47 -44.86
N ALA A 299 58.34 3.23 -45.04
CA ALA A 299 59.32 3.54 -44.01
C ALA A 299 59.45 5.06 -43.92
N ASN A 300 59.44 5.62 -42.70
CA ASN A 300 59.43 7.07 -42.48
C ASN A 300 58.33 7.80 -43.29
N ASN A 301 57.13 7.20 -43.36
CA ASN A 301 55.99 7.68 -44.15
C ASN A 301 56.22 7.78 -45.68
N LEU A 302 57.31 7.20 -46.20
CA LEU A 302 57.60 7.13 -47.63
C LEU A 302 57.44 5.69 -48.12
N ARG A 303 56.86 5.54 -49.32
CA ARG A 303 56.77 4.24 -50.00
C ARG A 303 58.17 3.70 -50.26
N ALA A 304 58.47 2.53 -49.69
CA ALA A 304 59.72 1.80 -49.89
C ALA A 304 59.53 0.54 -50.74
N PHE A 305 58.31 -0.01 -50.72
CA PHE A 305 57.91 -1.15 -51.53
C PHE A 305 56.46 -0.98 -51.99
N ARG A 306 56.22 -1.22 -53.27
CA ARG A 306 54.90 -1.33 -53.87
C ARG A 306 54.80 -2.59 -54.73
N LEU A 307 53.79 -3.40 -54.46
CA LEU A 307 53.31 -4.45 -55.34
C LEU A 307 52.07 -3.92 -56.05
N GLU A 308 52.18 -3.72 -57.35
CA GLU A 308 51.11 -3.15 -58.17
C GLU A 308 50.47 -4.26 -59.00
N PRO A 309 49.21 -4.64 -58.72
CA PRO A 309 48.53 -5.63 -59.54
C PRO A 309 48.21 -5.03 -60.92
N THR A 310 48.08 -5.91 -61.90
CA THR A 310 47.74 -5.55 -63.27
C THR A 310 46.61 -6.43 -63.77
N SER A 311 45.91 -5.99 -64.82
CA SER A 311 44.82 -6.76 -65.45
C SER A 311 45.27 -8.11 -66.03
N SER A 312 46.57 -8.31 -66.21
CA SER A 312 47.16 -9.51 -66.81
C SER A 312 47.72 -10.49 -65.77
N ASN A 313 47.43 -10.30 -64.47
CA ASN A 313 47.98 -11.09 -63.37
C ASN A 313 49.52 -11.08 -63.30
N ALA A 314 50.16 -10.10 -63.94
CA ALA A 314 51.60 -9.89 -63.96
C ALA A 314 51.90 -8.61 -63.17
N PRO A 315 52.04 -8.68 -61.84
CA PRO A 315 52.20 -7.50 -61.01
C PRO A 315 53.54 -6.81 -61.29
N ASN A 316 53.55 -5.50 -61.14
CA ASN A 316 54.79 -4.73 -61.12
C ASN A 316 55.36 -4.70 -59.69
N VAL A 317 56.68 -4.78 -59.60
CA VAL A 317 57.43 -4.70 -58.33
C VAL A 317 58.22 -3.40 -58.34
N LEU A 318 57.92 -2.48 -57.42
CA LEU A 318 58.65 -1.22 -57.28
C LEU A 318 59.25 -1.13 -55.88
N LEU A 319 60.56 -1.25 -55.79
CA LEU A 319 61.35 -1.06 -54.57
C LEU A 319 62.17 0.24 -54.65
N GLY A 320 62.62 0.73 -53.48
CA GLY A 320 63.48 1.91 -53.38
C GLY A 320 62.67 3.21 -53.28
N ALA A 321 63.16 4.28 -53.89
CA ALA A 321 62.57 5.60 -53.78
C ALA A 321 61.12 5.66 -54.27
N ALA A 322 60.29 6.45 -53.59
CA ALA A 322 58.88 6.64 -53.93
C ALA A 322 58.65 7.23 -55.35
N GLN A 323 59.68 7.81 -55.95
CA GLN A 323 59.66 8.40 -57.28
C GLN A 323 60.05 7.42 -58.40
N ASN A 324 60.54 6.21 -58.06
CA ASN A 324 60.63 5.13 -59.04
C ASN A 324 59.24 4.87 -59.61
N SER A 325 59.14 4.69 -60.92
CA SER A 325 57.85 4.60 -61.59
C SER A 325 57.86 3.56 -62.70
N VAL A 326 56.69 2.96 -62.85
CA VAL A 326 56.33 2.10 -63.98
C VAL A 326 55.21 2.81 -64.71
N ALA A 327 55.29 2.90 -66.04
CA ALA A 327 54.27 3.58 -66.83
C ALA A 327 52.92 2.86 -66.76
N SER A 328 51.84 3.61 -67.01
CA SER A 328 50.50 3.04 -67.06
C SER A 328 50.40 1.96 -68.14
N GLY A 329 49.70 0.86 -67.84
CA GLY A 329 49.51 -0.27 -68.75
C GLY A 329 50.68 -1.24 -68.82
N VAL A 330 51.85 -0.88 -68.26
CA VAL A 330 52.99 -1.80 -68.20
C VAL A 330 52.71 -2.93 -67.22
N VAL A 331 53.04 -4.16 -67.63
CA VAL A 331 52.87 -5.36 -66.80
C VAL A 331 54.19 -6.10 -66.56
N GLY A 332 54.30 -6.77 -65.42
CA GLY A 332 55.46 -7.58 -65.05
C GLY A 332 56.78 -6.81 -64.93
N ALA A 333 56.75 -5.49 -64.79
CA ALA A 333 57.96 -4.68 -64.64
C ALA A 333 58.53 -4.78 -63.22
N VAL A 334 59.87 -4.70 -63.13
CA VAL A 334 60.59 -4.79 -61.85
C VAL A 334 61.56 -3.63 -61.73
N ILE A 335 61.47 -2.89 -60.63
CA ILE A 335 62.51 -1.99 -60.15
C ILE A 335 62.93 -2.52 -58.78
N SER A 336 64.10 -3.15 -58.70
CA SER A 336 64.54 -3.86 -57.49
C SER A 336 65.09 -2.94 -56.39
N GLY A 337 65.22 -1.62 -56.66
CA GLY A 337 65.63 -0.64 -55.66
C GLY A 337 66.20 0.64 -56.25
N GLY A 338 66.99 1.34 -55.45
CA GLY A 338 67.64 2.58 -55.83
C GLY A 338 66.65 3.75 -56.03
N GLY A 339 67.10 4.73 -56.79
CA GLY A 339 66.43 6.00 -56.97
C GLY A 339 66.53 6.92 -55.74
N ALA A 340 66.16 8.18 -55.93
CA ALA A 340 65.94 9.13 -54.85
C ALA A 340 65.05 10.27 -55.37
N GLY A 341 64.21 10.82 -54.49
CA GLY A 341 63.50 12.06 -54.76
C GLY A 341 64.44 13.26 -54.91
N THR A 342 65.52 13.26 -54.12
CA THR A 342 66.60 14.23 -54.21
C THR A 342 67.92 13.55 -53.86
N TYR A 343 68.86 13.55 -54.80
CA TYR A 343 70.26 13.15 -54.60
C TYR A 343 71.13 14.14 -55.38
N ALA A 344 72.09 14.77 -54.69
CA ALA A 344 72.89 15.87 -55.24
C ALA A 344 72.04 16.94 -55.95
N GLY A 345 70.91 17.32 -55.34
CA GLY A 345 69.98 18.34 -55.86
C GLY A 345 69.01 17.90 -56.95
N ASN A 346 69.09 16.65 -57.43
CA ASN A 346 68.28 16.14 -58.54
C ASN A 346 67.47 14.90 -58.16
N ALA A 347 66.31 14.71 -58.77
CA ALA A 347 65.61 13.44 -58.70
C ALA A 347 66.35 12.41 -59.57
N VAL A 348 66.67 11.25 -59.02
CA VAL A 348 67.44 10.20 -59.72
C VAL A 348 66.60 8.95 -59.89
N THR A 349 65.41 9.09 -60.46
CA THR A 349 64.39 8.04 -60.52
C THR A 349 64.70 6.94 -61.53
N ASN A 350 64.38 5.69 -61.19
CA ASN A 350 64.31 4.62 -62.17
C ASN A 350 62.92 4.59 -62.81
N LEU A 351 62.85 4.41 -64.13
CA LEU A 351 61.61 4.44 -64.90
C LEU A 351 61.54 3.25 -65.87
N VAL A 352 60.46 2.47 -65.80
CA VAL A 352 60.17 1.40 -66.76
C VAL A 352 58.89 1.72 -67.52
N GLN A 353 58.96 1.77 -68.84
CA GLN A 353 57.84 2.13 -69.73
C GLN A 353 57.46 1.02 -70.72
N SER A 354 58.03 -0.17 -70.59
CA SER A 354 57.73 -1.34 -71.43
C SER A 354 57.51 -2.58 -70.57
N ASP A 355 56.65 -3.48 -71.04
CA ASP A 355 56.32 -4.74 -70.36
C ASP A 355 57.56 -5.57 -70.05
N PHE A 356 57.54 -6.22 -68.90
CA PHE A 356 58.60 -7.10 -68.42
C PHE A 356 59.99 -6.46 -68.33
N GLY A 357 60.06 -5.12 -68.36
CA GLY A 357 61.30 -4.38 -68.18
C GLY A 357 61.80 -4.48 -66.74
N SER A 358 63.12 -4.65 -66.57
CA SER A 358 63.72 -4.76 -65.23
C SER A 358 64.92 -3.83 -65.04
N ILE A 359 64.90 -3.09 -63.94
CA ILE A 359 66.01 -2.26 -63.46
C ILE A 359 66.45 -2.80 -62.10
N GLY A 360 67.68 -3.29 -62.01
CA GLY A 360 68.21 -3.88 -60.77
C GLY A 360 68.45 -2.86 -59.65
N GLY A 361 68.62 -1.58 -59.98
CA GLY A 361 68.78 -0.50 -59.00
C GLY A 361 69.53 0.70 -59.57
N GLY A 362 70.30 1.39 -58.72
CA GLY A 362 71.00 2.62 -59.11
C GLY A 362 70.06 3.80 -59.26
N GLY A 363 70.41 4.81 -60.07
CA GLY A 363 69.61 6.02 -60.21
C GLY A 363 69.52 6.54 -61.64
N ALA A 364 68.42 7.20 -61.97
CA ALA A 364 68.20 7.79 -63.29
C ALA A 364 68.28 6.80 -64.47
N ASN A 365 68.03 5.50 -64.25
CA ASN A 365 67.99 4.51 -65.32
C ASN A 365 66.61 4.47 -65.97
N GLY A 366 66.56 4.25 -67.29
CA GLY A 366 65.32 4.26 -68.06
C GLY A 366 65.19 3.12 -69.05
N ILE A 367 64.12 2.35 -68.95
CA ILE A 367 63.66 1.46 -70.01
C ILE A 367 62.48 2.15 -70.70
N LYS A 368 62.69 2.65 -71.91
CA LYS A 368 61.69 3.40 -72.69
C LYS A 368 60.69 2.47 -73.38
N THR A 369 59.63 3.06 -73.91
CA THR A 369 58.61 2.38 -74.72
C THR A 369 59.23 1.65 -75.91
N GLY A 370 58.69 0.49 -76.29
CA GLY A 370 59.22 -0.34 -77.39
C GLY A 370 60.39 -1.24 -76.99
N SER A 371 60.77 -1.28 -75.70
CA SER A 371 61.89 -2.07 -75.16
C SER A 371 61.39 -3.23 -74.29
N ILE A 372 60.45 -4.03 -74.80
CA ILE A 372 59.88 -5.16 -74.05
C ILE A 372 60.96 -6.11 -73.53
N GLY A 373 60.85 -6.54 -72.28
CA GLY A 373 61.79 -7.48 -71.66
C GLY A 373 63.22 -6.96 -71.50
N ALA A 374 63.47 -5.68 -71.74
CA ALA A 374 64.79 -5.06 -71.59
C ALA A 374 65.26 -5.07 -70.12
N ARG A 375 66.58 -5.04 -69.95
CA ARG A 375 67.21 -5.15 -68.64
C ARG A 375 68.30 -4.11 -68.47
N ILE A 376 68.30 -3.45 -67.32
CA ILE A 376 69.42 -2.63 -66.84
C ILE A 376 69.83 -3.21 -65.49
N GLY A 377 71.04 -3.77 -65.40
CA GLY A 377 71.53 -4.38 -64.16
C GLY A 377 71.63 -3.37 -63.01
N GLY A 378 71.92 -2.10 -63.31
CA GLY A 378 71.97 -1.00 -62.35
C GLY A 378 72.79 0.17 -62.89
N GLY A 379 73.48 0.91 -62.01
CA GLY A 379 74.32 2.03 -62.39
C GLY A 379 73.56 3.36 -62.46
N TYR A 380 74.06 4.31 -63.22
CA TYR A 380 73.49 5.66 -63.30
C TYR A 380 73.30 6.14 -64.74
N LEU A 381 72.16 6.74 -65.05
CA LEU A 381 71.84 7.29 -66.38
C LEU A 381 71.89 6.29 -67.55
N ASN A 382 71.69 4.98 -67.29
CA ASN A 382 71.62 4.02 -68.38
C ASN A 382 70.24 4.03 -69.05
N LEU A 383 70.20 3.91 -70.38
CA LEU A 383 68.96 4.04 -71.16
C LEU A 383 68.81 2.94 -72.20
N VAL A 384 67.67 2.25 -72.20
CA VAL A 384 67.28 1.35 -73.30
C VAL A 384 66.11 1.97 -74.07
N THR A 385 66.30 2.19 -75.38
CA THR A 385 65.28 2.80 -76.26
C THR A 385 65.04 1.95 -77.49
N ASN A 386 63.78 1.58 -77.76
CA ASN A 386 63.40 0.68 -78.86
C ASN A 386 64.22 -0.63 -78.88
N GLY A 387 64.68 -1.09 -77.71
CA GLY A 387 65.60 -2.21 -77.57
C GLY A 387 64.93 -3.42 -76.98
N ALA A 388 64.12 -4.15 -77.75
CA ALA A 388 63.47 -5.36 -77.26
C ALA A 388 64.53 -6.36 -76.77
N TYR A 389 64.40 -6.81 -75.52
CA TYR A 389 65.33 -7.71 -74.84
C TYR A 389 66.78 -7.20 -74.73
N ALA A 390 67.03 -5.92 -75.00
CA ALA A 390 68.36 -5.34 -74.85
C ALA A 390 68.79 -5.34 -73.38
N THR A 391 70.08 -5.56 -73.15
CA THR A 391 70.65 -5.66 -71.81
C THR A 391 71.81 -4.69 -71.66
N ILE A 392 71.73 -3.84 -70.64
CA ILE A 392 72.87 -3.06 -70.14
C ILE A 392 73.27 -3.69 -68.80
N GLY A 393 74.49 -4.21 -68.69
CA GLY A 393 74.97 -4.83 -67.45
C GLY A 393 75.04 -3.86 -66.26
N GLY A 394 75.33 -2.58 -66.52
CA GLY A 394 75.43 -1.52 -65.53
C GLY A 394 76.30 -0.38 -66.04
N GLY A 395 76.91 0.41 -65.14
CA GLY A 395 77.82 1.51 -65.49
C GLY A 395 77.16 2.89 -65.49
N TYR A 396 77.78 3.85 -66.17
CA TYR A 396 77.32 5.24 -66.23
C TYR A 396 77.01 5.65 -67.67
N ALA A 397 75.82 6.19 -67.91
CA ALA A 397 75.41 6.79 -69.19
C ALA A 397 75.53 5.86 -70.41
N ASN A 398 75.32 4.56 -70.25
CA ASN A 398 75.27 3.63 -71.38
C ASN A 398 73.91 3.70 -72.08
N ALA A 399 73.91 3.49 -73.39
CA ALA A 399 72.69 3.40 -74.19
C ALA A 399 72.65 2.08 -74.97
N ALA A 400 71.47 1.47 -75.05
CA ALA A 400 71.20 0.35 -75.94
C ALA A 400 69.93 0.63 -76.75
N SER A 401 70.01 0.41 -78.06
CA SER A 401 68.89 0.57 -79.01
C SER A 401 69.01 -0.45 -80.13
N THR A 402 67.90 -0.71 -80.85
CA THR A 402 67.92 -1.46 -82.10
C THR A 402 68.26 -0.59 -83.29
#